data_AF-A0A932XPR0-F1
#
_entry.id   AF-A0A932XPR0-F1
#
_cell.length_a   1.000
_cell.length_b   1.000
_cell.length_c   1.000
_cell.angle_alpha   90.00
_cell.angle_beta   90.00
_cell.angle_gamma   90.00
#
_symmetry.space_group_name_H-M   'P 1'
#
loop_
_entity.id
_entity.type
_entity.pdbx_description
1 polymer ?
#
loop_
_entity_poly.entity_id
_entity_poly.type
_entity_poly.pdbx_seq_one_letter_code
_entity_poly.pdbx_strand_id
1 'polypeptide(L)'
;MKHKRPLPIFLFPFILTVLQAPPARAQEDLLHSFQTLAERVVQGFQTATDGIRNVRLDLRRRDTFPEADVRMVGVLGFDLKPKDGPAWYSVRLLFGYRDGQWGFLKAFHELPSAQPSWTEGGPWYGTVVERVLKPGP
;
A
#
# COMPACT_ATOMS: atom_id res chain seq x y z
N MET A 1 -5.34 22.69 69.17
CA MET A 1 -5.32 21.46 68.33
C MET A 1 -6.35 21.64 67.21
N LYS A 2 -5.89 21.87 65.97
CA LYS A 2 -6.19 21.06 64.75
C LYS A 2 -7.65 20.56 64.71
N HIS A 3 -8.49 20.92 63.74
CA HIS A 3 -8.36 20.41 62.37
C HIS A 3 -9.03 21.32 61.32
N LYS A 4 -8.22 21.82 60.38
CA LYS A 4 -8.66 22.12 59.01
C LYS A 4 -8.83 20.77 58.28
N ARG A 5 -9.94 20.55 57.57
CA ARG A 5 -10.06 19.49 56.57
C ARG A 5 -10.68 20.08 55.30
N PRO A 6 -9.93 20.17 54.20
CA PRO A 6 -10.48 20.51 52.90
C PRO A 6 -11.06 19.27 52.22
N LEU A 7 -12.12 19.48 51.42
CA LEU A 7 -12.57 18.55 50.38
C LEU A 7 -11.41 18.21 49.43
N PRO A 8 -11.37 16.99 48.90
CA PRO A 8 -10.89 16.75 47.56
C PRO A 8 -12.07 16.40 46.65
N ILE A 9 -12.41 17.34 45.78
CA ILE A 9 -13.16 17.07 44.55
C ILE A 9 -12.24 16.19 43.71
N PHE A 10 -12.53 14.89 43.64
CA PHE A 10 -11.92 14.01 42.65
C PHE A 10 -12.59 14.25 41.30
N LEU A 11 -12.06 15.22 40.55
CA LEU A 11 -12.26 15.30 39.11
C LEU A 11 -11.52 14.12 38.48
N PHE A 12 -12.24 13.04 38.16
CA PHE A 12 -11.76 12.05 37.21
C PHE A 12 -11.65 12.73 35.84
N PRO A 13 -10.46 12.87 35.24
CA PRO A 13 -10.42 13.13 33.81
C PRO A 13 -10.87 11.84 33.12
N PHE A 14 -12.06 11.90 32.52
CA PHE A 14 -12.52 10.95 31.53
C PHE A 14 -11.49 11.00 30.39
N ILE A 15 -10.54 10.06 30.38
CA ILE A 15 -9.58 9.90 29.28
C ILE A 15 -10.42 9.48 28.08
N LEU A 16 -10.78 10.47 27.25
CA LEU A 16 -11.26 10.26 25.89
C LEU A 16 -10.17 9.50 25.15
N THR A 17 -10.32 8.17 25.08
CA THR A 17 -9.67 7.34 24.07
C THR A 17 -10.20 7.79 22.72
N VAL A 18 -9.62 8.86 22.18
CA VAL A 18 -9.87 9.25 20.80
C VAL A 18 -9.26 8.12 19.96
N LEU A 19 -10.11 7.23 19.44
CA LEU A 19 -9.80 6.43 18.26
C LEU A 19 -9.52 7.43 17.13
N GLN A 20 -8.30 7.96 17.04
CA GLN A 20 -7.92 8.86 15.98
C GLN A 20 -7.78 8.04 14.70
N ALA A 21 -8.86 8.01 13.92
CA ALA A 21 -8.71 7.89 12.48
C ALA A 21 -7.66 8.94 12.04
N PRO A 22 -6.72 8.61 11.14
CA PRO A 22 -5.77 9.60 10.65
C PRO A 22 -6.54 10.84 10.18
N PRO A 23 -6.06 12.06 10.47
CA PRO A 23 -6.73 13.27 10.00
C PRO A 23 -6.85 13.19 8.47
N ALA A 24 -8.00 13.56 7.90
CA ALA A 24 -8.30 13.38 6.47
C ALA A 24 -7.15 13.82 5.54
N ARG A 25 -6.45 14.91 5.89
CA ARG A 25 -5.24 15.37 5.19
C ARG A 25 -4.10 14.35 5.14
N ALA A 26 -3.79 13.68 6.25
CA ALA A 26 -2.74 12.66 6.25
C ALA A 26 -3.09 11.47 5.34
N GLN A 27 -4.38 11.17 5.17
CA GLN A 27 -4.83 10.14 4.24
C GLN A 27 -4.74 10.61 2.77
N GLU A 28 -5.07 11.87 2.49
CA GLU A 28 -4.90 12.50 1.18
C GLU A 28 -3.42 12.55 0.76
N ASP A 29 -2.53 12.97 1.66
CA ASP A 29 -1.09 13.01 1.42
C ASP A 29 -0.52 11.61 1.10
N LEU A 30 -0.98 10.59 1.84
CA LEU A 30 -0.61 9.20 1.58
C LEU A 30 -1.11 8.72 0.23
N LEU A 31 -2.36 9.02 -0.13
CA LEU A 31 -2.92 8.68 -1.43
C LEU A 31 -2.14 9.33 -2.56
N HIS A 32 -1.82 10.62 -2.44
CA HIS A 32 -1.05 11.33 -3.44
C HIS A 32 0.36 10.74 -3.57
N SER A 33 1.04 10.47 -2.45
CA SER A 33 2.37 9.83 -2.47
C SER A 33 2.35 8.45 -3.13
N PHE A 34 1.28 7.69 -2.93
CA PHE A 34 1.11 6.38 -3.56
C PHE A 34 0.81 6.50 -5.06
N GLN A 35 -0.02 7.46 -5.47
CA GLN A 35 -0.28 7.76 -6.87
C GLN A 35 1.01 8.08 -7.63
N THR A 36 1.85 8.96 -7.08
CA THR A 36 3.16 9.30 -7.68
C THR A 36 4.09 8.10 -7.78
N LEU A 37 4.09 7.20 -6.80
CA LEU A 37 4.81 5.93 -6.92
C LEU A 37 4.23 5.06 -8.03
N ALA A 38 2.91 4.89 -8.04
CA ALA A 38 2.23 4.00 -8.96
C ALA A 38 2.42 4.42 -10.42
N GLU A 39 2.40 5.71 -10.71
CA GLU A 39 2.70 6.24 -12.05
C GLU A 39 4.10 5.82 -12.51
N ARG A 40 5.12 6.00 -11.67
CA ARG A 40 6.50 5.60 -12.00
C ARG A 40 6.61 4.08 -12.19
N VAL A 41 5.93 3.30 -11.37
CA VAL A 41 5.91 1.83 -11.49
C VAL A 41 5.24 1.43 -12.81
N VAL A 42 4.09 2.00 -13.14
CA VAL A 42 3.39 1.75 -14.40
C VAL A 42 4.28 2.09 -15.60
N GLN A 43 5.01 3.22 -15.58
CA GLN A 43 5.98 3.56 -16.63
C GLN A 43 7.11 2.52 -16.75
N GLY A 44 7.63 2.04 -15.62
CA GLY A 44 8.61 0.95 -15.60
C GLY A 44 8.09 -0.32 -16.29
N PHE A 45 6.84 -0.71 -15.99
CA PHE A 45 6.20 -1.84 -16.65
C PHE A 45 5.88 -1.58 -18.12
N GLN A 46 5.49 -0.38 -18.51
CA GLN A 46 5.29 0.00 -19.92
C GLN A 46 6.57 -0.17 -20.75
N THR A 47 7.74 0.06 -20.16
CA THR A 47 9.03 -0.15 -20.83
C THR A 47 9.39 -1.65 -20.93
N ALA A 48 9.05 -2.41 -19.89
CA ALA A 48 9.37 -3.83 -19.77
C ALA A 48 8.41 -4.75 -20.56
N THR A 49 7.23 -4.27 -20.95
CA THR A 49 6.14 -5.05 -21.55
C THR A 49 5.69 -4.45 -22.89
N ASP A 50 4.76 -5.09 -23.58
CA ASP A 50 4.16 -4.57 -24.83
C ASP A 50 2.93 -3.70 -24.58
N GLY A 51 2.41 -3.68 -23.35
CA GLY A 51 1.26 -2.86 -23.02
C GLY A 51 0.80 -3.00 -21.58
N ILE A 52 0.24 -1.90 -21.07
CA ILE A 52 -0.42 -1.81 -19.77
C ILE A 52 -1.76 -1.12 -19.95
N ARG A 53 -2.81 -1.60 -19.28
CA ARG A 53 -4.14 -0.99 -19.27
C ARG A 53 -4.85 -1.23 -17.94
N ASN A 54 -6.05 -0.65 -17.78
CA ASN A 54 -6.94 -0.87 -16.64
C ASN A 54 -6.26 -0.64 -15.28
N VAL A 55 -5.47 0.42 -15.17
CA VAL A 55 -4.74 0.78 -13.94
C VAL A 55 -5.73 1.14 -12.83
N ARG A 56 -5.53 0.58 -11.64
CA ARG A 56 -6.37 0.74 -10.46
C ARG A 56 -5.48 0.93 -9.24
N LEU A 57 -5.90 1.83 -8.35
CA LEU A 57 -5.21 2.14 -7.11
C LEU A 57 -6.16 1.92 -5.94
N ASP A 58 -5.66 1.30 -4.89
CA ASP A 58 -6.40 1.10 -3.64
C ASP A 58 -5.44 1.28 -2.46
N LEU A 59 -5.93 1.85 -1.36
CA LEU A 59 -5.19 2.04 -0.11
C LEU A 59 -5.90 1.30 1.00
N ARG A 60 -5.19 0.39 1.66
CA ARG A 60 -5.70 -0.44 2.73
C ARG A 60 -4.91 -0.22 4.00
N ARG A 61 -5.57 -0.39 5.14
CA ARG A 61 -4.90 -0.40 6.44
C ARG A 61 -4.16 -1.72 6.62
N ARG A 62 -3.19 -1.72 7.55
CA ARG A 62 -2.31 -2.87 7.85
C ARG A 62 -3.08 -4.13 8.26
N ASP A 63 -4.26 -3.99 8.87
CA ASP A 63 -5.11 -5.10 9.31
C ASP A 63 -5.42 -6.14 8.21
N THR A 64 -5.28 -5.76 6.94
CA THR A 64 -5.43 -6.67 5.80
C THR A 64 -4.18 -7.55 5.53
N PHE A 65 -3.01 -7.18 6.06
CA PHE A 65 -1.70 -7.83 5.87
C PHE A 65 -0.86 -7.76 7.16
N PRO A 66 -1.26 -8.48 8.23
CA PRO A 66 -0.63 -8.37 9.55
C PRO A 66 0.85 -8.79 9.58
N GLU A 67 1.26 -9.68 8.66
CA GLU A 67 2.61 -10.19 8.49
C GLU A 67 3.64 -9.13 8.03
N ALA A 68 3.19 -8.01 7.48
CA ALA A 68 4.07 -6.90 7.09
C ALA A 68 4.16 -5.86 8.23
N ASP A 69 5.38 -5.50 8.62
CA ASP A 69 5.63 -4.41 9.58
C ASP A 69 5.53 -3.04 8.88
N VAL A 70 4.30 -2.66 8.54
CA VAL A 70 3.94 -1.47 7.74
C VAL A 70 2.74 -0.74 8.34
N ARG A 71 2.60 0.56 8.09
CA ARG A 71 1.45 1.37 8.56
C ARG A 71 0.25 1.29 7.63
N MET A 72 0.51 1.29 6.32
CA MET A 72 -0.50 1.25 5.26
C MET A 72 -0.02 0.35 4.14
N VAL A 73 -0.97 -0.22 3.40
CA VAL A 73 -0.71 -1.02 2.20
C VAL A 73 -1.33 -0.34 0.99
N GLY A 74 -0.52 -0.07 -0.02
CA GLY A 74 -0.95 0.39 -1.33
C GLY A 74 -1.05 -0.78 -2.28
N VAL A 75 -2.16 -0.87 -3.00
CA VAL A 75 -2.42 -1.91 -4.00
C VAL A 75 -2.49 -1.23 -5.36
N LEU A 76 -1.57 -1.61 -6.26
CA LEU A 76 -1.56 -1.19 -7.65
C LEU A 76 -1.99 -2.38 -8.51
N GLY A 77 -3.18 -2.29 -9.10
CA GLY A 77 -3.69 -3.25 -10.06
C GLY A 77 -3.56 -2.74 -11.49
N PHE A 78 -3.24 -3.62 -12.44
CA PHE A 78 -3.29 -3.32 -13.88
C PHE A 78 -3.30 -4.61 -14.70
N ASP A 79 -3.71 -4.52 -15.95
CA ASP A 79 -3.52 -5.61 -16.91
C ASP A 79 -2.22 -5.35 -17.68
N LEU A 80 -1.41 -6.39 -17.85
CA LEU A 80 -0.18 -6.32 -18.64
C LEU A 80 -0.20 -7.29 -19.81
N LYS A 81 0.46 -6.91 -20.90
CA LYS A 81 0.73 -7.77 -22.06
C LYS A 81 2.24 -8.04 -22.17
N PRO A 82 2.70 -9.29 -21.92
CA PRO A 82 4.11 -9.65 -22.06
C PRO A 82 4.59 -9.52 -23.51
N LYS A 83 5.88 -9.30 -23.74
CA LYS A 83 6.46 -9.18 -25.10
C LYS A 83 6.46 -10.48 -25.89
N ASP A 84 6.46 -11.59 -25.16
CA ASP A 84 6.53 -12.96 -25.65
C ASP A 84 5.16 -13.66 -25.65
N GLY A 85 4.09 -12.96 -25.25
CA GLY A 85 2.77 -13.53 -25.04
C GLY A 85 1.66 -12.79 -25.78
N PRO A 86 0.68 -13.50 -26.36
CA PRO A 86 -0.46 -12.84 -27.01
C PRO A 86 -1.51 -12.34 -26.00
N ALA A 87 -1.52 -12.88 -24.78
CA ALA A 87 -2.58 -12.67 -23.80
C ALA A 87 -2.29 -11.51 -22.83
N TRP A 88 -3.37 -10.93 -22.32
CA TRP A 88 -3.35 -9.96 -21.21
C TRP A 88 -3.49 -10.69 -19.88
N TYR A 89 -2.76 -10.24 -18.87
CA TYR A 89 -2.79 -10.80 -17.52
C TYR A 89 -3.06 -9.72 -16.49
N SER A 90 -4.03 -9.98 -15.60
CA SER A 90 -4.29 -9.11 -14.45
C SER A 90 -3.18 -9.27 -13.42
N VAL A 91 -2.61 -8.16 -12.96
CA VAL A 91 -1.56 -8.11 -11.95
C VAL A 91 -1.95 -7.19 -10.81
N ARG A 92 -1.54 -7.56 -9.59
CA ARG A 92 -1.65 -6.74 -8.38
C ARG A 92 -0.30 -6.68 -7.70
N LEU A 93 0.20 -5.47 -7.51
CA LEU A 93 1.42 -5.19 -6.77
C LEU A 93 1.05 -4.60 -5.40
N LEU A 94 1.65 -5.13 -4.35
CA LEU A 94 1.48 -4.66 -2.98
C LEU A 94 2.69 -3.86 -2.54
N PHE A 95 2.43 -2.70 -1.94
CA PHE A 95 3.43 -1.79 -1.40
C PHE A 95 3.13 -1.49 0.05
N GLY A 96 4.16 -1.48 0.88
CA GLY A 96 4.08 -1.15 2.29
C GLY A 96 4.58 0.25 2.55
N TYR A 97 3.81 1.07 3.27
CA TYR A 97 4.26 2.37 3.73
C TYR A 97 4.77 2.30 5.16
N ARG A 98 6.01 2.75 5.37
CA ARG A 98 6.63 2.85 6.69
C ARG A 98 7.65 3.99 6.70
N ASP A 99 7.68 4.74 7.80
CA ASP A 99 8.70 5.76 8.07
C ASP A 99 8.94 6.74 6.92
N GLY A 100 7.85 7.17 6.26
CA GLY A 100 7.91 8.13 5.15
C GLY A 100 8.07 7.52 3.76
N GLN A 101 8.28 6.22 3.65
CA GLN A 101 8.68 5.56 2.41
C GLN A 101 7.74 4.41 2.04
N TRP A 102 7.58 4.21 0.73
CA TRP A 102 6.91 3.05 0.15
C TRP A 102 7.94 2.00 -0.27
N GLY A 103 7.75 0.77 0.18
CA GLY A 103 8.54 -0.40 -0.22
C GLY A 103 7.69 -1.43 -0.95
N PHE A 104 8.30 -2.17 -1.88
CA PHE A 104 7.64 -3.31 -2.52
C PHE A 104 7.49 -4.48 -1.54
N LEU A 105 6.31 -5.07 -1.50
CA LEU A 105 6.04 -6.25 -0.67
C LEU A 105 5.97 -7.50 -1.52
N LYS A 106 4.99 -7.57 -2.43
CA LYS A 106 4.66 -8.76 -3.21
C LYS A 106 3.96 -8.40 -4.52
N ALA A 107 3.99 -9.32 -5.47
CA ALA A 107 3.18 -9.28 -6.68
C ALA A 107 2.27 -10.50 -6.72
N PHE A 108 1.11 -10.35 -7.34
CA PHE A 108 0.22 -11.45 -7.68
C PHE A 108 -0.23 -11.28 -9.13
N HIS A 109 -0.42 -12.39 -9.83
CA HIS A 109 -1.10 -12.40 -11.12
C HIS A 109 -2.26 -13.37 -11.13
N GLU A 110 -3.21 -13.11 -12.01
CA GLU A 110 -4.33 -14.00 -12.27
C GLU A 110 -3.90 -15.10 -13.24
N LEU A 111 -4.14 -16.37 -12.87
CA LEU A 111 -3.92 -17.51 -13.74
C LEU A 111 -5.09 -17.66 -14.73
N PRO A 112 -4.83 -18.16 -15.95
CA PRO A 112 -5.87 -18.50 -16.89
C PRO A 112 -6.63 -19.75 -16.40
N SER A 113 -7.69 -19.54 -15.60
CA SER A 113 -8.58 -20.60 -15.10
C SER A 113 -10.05 -20.21 -15.26
N ALA A 114 -10.96 -21.20 -15.21
CA ALA A 114 -12.41 -20.99 -15.35
C ALA A 114 -13.01 -20.07 -14.25
N GLN A 115 -12.28 -19.91 -13.13
CA GLN A 115 -12.56 -18.93 -12.08
C GLN A 115 -11.27 -18.13 -11.82
N PRO A 116 -11.35 -16.84 -11.41
CA PRO A 116 -10.19 -16.04 -11.07
C PRO A 116 -9.38 -16.70 -9.95
N SER A 117 -8.19 -17.21 -10.26
CA SER A 117 -7.26 -17.70 -9.24
C SER A 117 -6.00 -16.84 -9.27
N TRP A 118 -5.63 -16.32 -8.09
CA TRP A 118 -4.47 -15.45 -7.93
C TRP A 118 -3.33 -16.25 -7.35
N THR A 119 -2.16 -16.16 -7.98
CA THR A 119 -0.92 -16.73 -7.44
C THR A 119 0.11 -15.63 -7.23
N GLU A 120 1.03 -15.87 -6.28
CA GLU A 120 2.18 -14.99 -6.10
C GLU A 120 3.02 -14.99 -7.38
N GLY A 121 3.35 -13.79 -7.84
CA GLY A 121 4.13 -13.55 -9.05
C GLY A 121 5.62 -13.83 -8.82
N GLY A 122 6.32 -14.24 -9.88
CA GLY A 122 7.76 -14.50 -9.82
C GLY A 122 8.61 -13.25 -9.53
N PRO A 123 9.93 -13.44 -9.33
CA PRO A 123 10.85 -12.37 -8.90
C PRO A 123 10.97 -11.22 -9.92
N TRP A 124 10.59 -11.43 -11.18
CA TRP A 124 10.64 -10.42 -12.24
C TRP A 124 9.89 -9.13 -11.89
N TYR A 125 8.70 -9.22 -11.25
CA TYR A 125 7.94 -8.05 -10.84
C TYR A 125 8.74 -7.18 -9.86
N GLY A 126 9.39 -7.80 -8.89
CA GLY A 126 10.25 -7.12 -7.93
C GLY A 126 11.41 -6.41 -8.62
N THR A 127 12.08 -7.06 -9.57
CA THR A 127 13.18 -6.45 -10.34
C THR A 127 12.75 -5.19 -11.10
N VAL A 128 11.56 -5.19 -11.71
CA VAL A 128 11.03 -3.99 -12.40
C VAL A 128 10.76 -2.88 -11.39
N VAL A 129 10.13 -3.20 -10.27
CA VAL A 129 9.77 -2.23 -9.22
C VAL A 129 11.02 -1.66 -8.53
N GLU A 130 12.03 -2.47 -8.24
CA GLU A 130 13.27 -2.04 -7.59
C GLU A 130 14.03 -1.00 -8.41
N ARG A 131 14.07 -1.15 -9.74
CA ARG A 131 14.67 -0.15 -10.66
C ARG A 131 13.94 1.19 -10.60
N VAL A 132 12.65 1.18 -10.32
CA VAL A 132 11.84 2.40 -10.18
C VAL A 132 12.04 3.04 -8.80
N LEU A 133 12.11 2.22 -7.74
CA LEU A 133 12.26 2.69 -6.36
C LEU A 133 13.66 3.23 -6.06
N LYS A 134 14.69 2.69 -6.72
CA LYS A 134 16.07 3.16 -6.65
C LYS A 134 16.42 3.81 -7.99
N PRO A 135 16.07 5.09 -8.22
CA PRO A 135 16.67 5.78 -9.35
C PRO A 135 18.18 5.68 -9.17
N GLY A 136 18.88 5.15 -10.19
CA GLY A 136 20.34 5.09 -10.18
C GLY A 136 20.95 6.49 -9.97
N PRO A 137 22.27 6.56 -9.68
CA PRO A 137 22.97 7.83 -9.53
C PRO A 137 22.79 8.76 -10.74
#